data_AF-A0A3N5K508-F1
#
_entry.id   AF-A0A3N5K508-F1
#
_cell.length_a   1.000
_cell.length_b   1.000
_cell.length_c   1.000
_cell.angle_alpha   90.00
_cell.angle_beta   90.00
_cell.angle_gamma   90.00
#
_symmetry.space_group_name_H-M   'P 1'
#
loop_
_entity.id
_entity.type
_entity.pdbx_description
1 polymer ?
#
loop_
_entity_poly.entity_id
_entity_poly.type
_entity_poly.pdbx_seq_one_letter_code
_entity_poly.pdbx_strand_id
1 'polypeptide(L)' 'MTSSDNNFIQRIKGRGKIPRHIGIIMDGNGRWAQQRGLPRTEGHKAGIMSVRAVVEAAGEIDVAALTLY' A
#
# COMPACT_ATOMS: atom_id res chain seq x y z
N MET A 1 -7.11 13.68 -5.51
CA MET A 1 -8.28 12.78 -5.52
C MET A 1 -9.12 13.10 -6.74
N THR A 2 -9.22 12.14 -7.66
CA THR A 2 -10.05 12.26 -8.87
C THR A 2 -11.43 11.65 -8.63
N SER A 3 -12.42 11.99 -9.45
CA SER A 3 -13.78 11.42 -9.35
C SER A 3 -13.82 9.88 -9.47
N SER A 4 -12.78 9.26 -10.06
CA SER A 4 -12.66 7.80 -10.18
C SER A 4 -12.24 7.12 -8.87
N ASP A 5 -11.38 7.76 -8.06
CA ASP A 5 -10.86 7.18 -6.81
C ASP A 5 -11.99 7.00 -5.77
N ASN A 6 -12.90 7.97 -5.71
CA ASN A 6 -14.09 7.92 -4.87
C ASN A 6 -15.00 6.72 -5.19
N ASN A 7 -15.08 6.31 -6.46
CA ASN A 7 -15.90 5.16 -6.85
C ASN A 7 -15.33 3.85 -6.28
N PHE A 8 -14.01 3.72 -6.23
CA PHE A 8 -13.35 2.51 -5.75
C PHE A 8 -13.52 2.31 -4.24
N ILE A 9 -13.33 3.35 -3.44
CA ILE A 9 -13.50 3.32 -1.98
C ILE A 9 -14.94 2.93 -1.61
N GLN A 10 -15.93 3.52 -2.29
CA GLN A 10 -17.35 3.18 -2.06
C GLN A 10 -17.65 1.72 -2.39
N ARG A 11 -17.04 1.18 -3.46
CA ARG A 11 -17.18 -0.24 -3.80
C ARG A 11 -16.54 -1.15 -2.76
N ILE A 12 -15.40 -0.78 -2.18
CA ILE A 12 -14.76 -1.57 -1.09
C ILE A 12 -15.67 -1.57 0.14
N LYS A 13 -16.14 -0.39 0.58
CA LYS A 13 -17.03 -0.26 1.74
C LYS A 13 -18.37 -0.98 1.53
N GLY A 14 -18.86 -1.03 0.28
CA GLY A 14 -20.08 -1.75 -0.09
C GLY A 14 -19.96 -3.28 -0.15
N ARG A 15 -18.75 -3.85 -0.09
CA ARG A 15 -18.53 -5.32 -0.17
C ARG A 15 -18.57 -6.02 1.18
N GLY A 16 -18.67 -5.29 2.29
CA GLY A 16 -18.78 -5.86 3.63
C GLY A 16 -17.97 -5.09 4.66
N LYS A 17 -17.73 -5.74 5.80
CA LYS A 17 -16.98 -5.13 6.91
C LYS A 17 -15.51 -5.01 6.56
N ILE A 18 -14.95 -3.82 6.79
CA ILE A 18 -13.52 -3.57 6.67
C ILE A 18 -12.79 -4.24 7.85
N PRO A 19 -11.67 -4.96 7.61
CA PRO A 19 -10.84 -5.48 8.68
C PRO A 19 -10.33 -4.35 9.59
N ARG A 20 -10.37 -4.58 10.91
CA ARG A 20 -9.85 -3.60 11.87
C ARG A 20 -8.33 -3.53 11.87
N HIS A 21 -7.64 -4.62 11.53
CA HIS A 21 -6.18 -4.70 11.54
C HIS A 21 -5.69 -5.52 10.35
N ILE A 22 -4.70 -4.99 9.64
CA ILE A 22 -4.03 -5.65 8.52
C ILE A 22 -2.53 -5.75 8.82
N GLY A 23 -1.95 -6.93 8.59
CA GLY A 23 -0.50 -7.15 8.59
C GLY A 23 0.02 -7.34 7.16
N ILE A 24 1.12 -6.70 6.82
CA ILE A 24 1.74 -6.75 5.49
C ILE A 24 3.23 -7.03 5.64
N ILE A 25 3.71 -8.02 4.90
CA ILE A 25 5.15 -8.30 4.73
C ILE A 25 5.60 -7.62 3.45
N MET A 26 6.50 -6.64 3.58
CA MET A 26 7.05 -5.82 2.51
C MET A 26 8.31 -6.47 1.94
N ASP A 27 8.13 -7.44 1.06
CA ASP A 27 9.23 -8.11 0.37
C ASP A 27 9.36 -7.62 -1.09
N GLY A 28 10.55 -7.81 -1.66
CA GLY A 28 10.77 -7.70 -3.11
C GLY A 28 11.50 -6.44 -3.56
N ASN A 29 11.70 -5.44 -2.70
CA ASN A 29 12.36 -4.17 -3.06
C ASN A 29 13.74 -4.35 -3.72
N GLY A 30 14.57 -5.26 -3.19
CA GLY A 30 15.87 -5.58 -3.78
C GLY A 30 15.76 -6.28 -5.15
N ARG A 31 14.80 -7.21 -5.30
CA ARG A 31 14.53 -7.90 -6.57
C ARG A 31 13.97 -6.93 -7.62
N TRP A 32 13.09 -6.02 -7.19
CA TRP A 32 12.52 -4.96 -8.03
C TRP A 32 13.61 -4.05 -8.62
N ALA A 33 14.60 -3.67 -7.81
CA ALA A 33 15.74 -2.87 -8.26
C ALA A 33 16.64 -3.65 -9.22
N GLN A 34 16.97 -4.90 -8.88
CA GLN A 34 17.81 -5.77 -9.71
C GLN A 34 17.21 -6.00 -11.10
N GLN A 35 15.91 -6.27 -11.20
CA GLN A 35 15.21 -6.44 -12.47
C GLN A 35 15.23 -5.19 -13.36
N ARG A 36 15.51 -4.02 -12.78
CA ARG A 36 15.58 -2.72 -13.47
C ARG A 36 17.01 -2.25 -13.69
N GLY A 37 18.02 -3.08 -13.36
CA GLY A 37 19.43 -2.67 -13.42
C GLY A 37 19.78 -1.55 -12.45
N LEU A 38 18.99 -1.34 -11.40
CA LEU A 38 19.16 -0.27 -10.42
C LEU A 38 19.91 -0.76 -9.17
N PRO A 39 20.63 0.15 -8.47
CA PRO A 39 21.18 -0.15 -7.16
C PRO A 39 20.09 -0.54 -6.14
N ARG A 40 20.43 -1.39 -5.15
CA ARG A 40 19.47 -1.80 -4.11
C ARG A 40 18.88 -0.61 -3.33
N THR A 41 19.62 0.48 -3.19
CA THR A 41 19.16 1.71 -2.52
C THR A 41 17.93 2.31 -3.21
N GLU A 42 17.81 2.21 -4.54
CA GLU A 42 16.62 2.65 -5.27
C GLU A 42 15.41 1.75 -4.97
N GLY A 43 15.64 0.46 -4.73
CA GLY A 43 14.62 -0.44 -4.23
C GLY A 43 14.09 -0.03 -2.85
N HIS A 44 14.96 0.43 -1.95
CA HIS A 44 14.53 0.93 -0.63
C HIS A 44 13.70 2.21 -0.77
N LYS A 45 14.11 3.15 -1.63
CA LYS A 45 13.32 4.36 -1.92
C LYS A 45 11.95 4.03 -2.50
N ALA A 46 11.88 3.09 -3.44
CA ALA A 46 10.61 2.60 -3.98
C ALA A 46 9.74 1.98 -2.88
N GLY A 47 10.34 1.21 -1.97
CA GLY A 47 9.66 0.65 -0.80
C GLY A 47 9.02 1.72 0.09
N ILE A 48 9.70 2.85 0.33
CA ILE A 48 9.14 3.98 1.11
C ILE A 48 7.91 4.57 0.42
N MET A 49 7.95 4.72 -0.91
CA MET A 49 6.80 5.21 -1.68
C MET A 49 5.61 4.23 -1.59
N SER A 50 5.88 2.93 -1.64
CA SER A 50 4.85 1.90 -1.46
C SER A 50 4.24 1.93 -0.05
N VAL A 51 5.07 2.06 1.00
CA VAL A 51 4.60 2.23 2.39
C VAL A 51 3.62 3.40 2.48
N ARG A 52 4.02 4.55 1.94
CA ARG A 52 3.21 5.75 2.00
C ARG A 52 1.85 5.56 1.33
N ALA A 53 1.84 5.00 0.13
CA ALA A 53 0.60 4.74 -0.60
C ALA A 53 -0.33 3.77 0.15
N VAL A 54 0.23 2.74 0.79
CA VAL A 54 -0.54 1.77 1.58
C VAL A 54 -1.13 2.41 2.83
N VAL A 55 -0.35 3.23 3.55
CA VAL A 55 -0.82 3.93 4.75
C VAL A 55 -1.95 4.91 4.41
N GLU A 56 -1.78 5.69 3.34
CA GLU A 56 -2.80 6.63 2.85
C GLU A 56 -4.09 5.88 2.49
N ALA A 57 -4.00 4.80 1.70
CA ALA A 57 -5.15 3.99 1.30
C ALA A 57 -5.84 3.32 2.50
N ALA A 58 -5.09 2.79 3.47
CA ALA A 58 -5.63 2.18 4.68
C ALA A 58 -6.46 3.18 5.50
N GLY A 59 -6.01 4.44 5.56
CA GLY A 59 -6.76 5.54 6.18
C GLY A 59 -8.06 5.85 5.44
N GLU A 60 -8.06 5.88 4.11
CA GLU A 60 -9.24 6.19 3.30
C GLU A 60 -10.38 5.15 3.45
N ILE A 61 -10.03 3.89 3.71
CA ILE A 61 -10.99 2.81 3.92
C ILE A 61 -11.30 2.53 5.40
N ASP A 62 -10.80 3.33 6.34
CA ASP A 62 -11.02 3.21 7.78
C ASP A 62 -10.46 1.90 8.41
N VAL A 63 -9.29 1.43 7.97
CA VAL A 63 -8.56 0.38 8.69
C VAL A 63 -7.97 0.95 9.97
N ALA A 64 -8.32 0.36 11.12
CA ALA A 64 -7.96 0.92 12.42
C ALA A 64 -6.50 0.68 12.83
N ALA A 65 -5.85 -0.36 12.30
CA ALA A 65 -4.46 -0.69 12.58
C ALA A 65 -3.77 -1.31 11.36
N LEU A 66 -2.50 -0.97 11.17
CA LEU A 66 -1.65 -1.49 10.11
C LEU A 66 -0.29 -1.90 10.70
N THR A 67 0.15 -3.13 10.42
CA THR A 67 1.50 -3.61 10.75
C THR A 67 2.25 -3.87 9.47
N LEU A 68 3.44 -3.29 9.33
CA LEU A 68 4.32 -3.46 8.19
C LEU A 68 5.63 -4.12 8.67
N TYR A 69 6.07 -5.16 7.97
CA TYR A 69 7.35 -5.85 8.21
C TYR A 69 8.24 -5.75 6.99
#